data_AF-L5LJS2-F1
#
_entry.id   AF-L5LJS2-F1
#
_cell.length_a   1.000
_cell.length_b   1.000
_cell.length_c   1.000
_cell.angle_alpha   90.00
_cell.angle_beta   90.00
_cell.angle_gamma   90.00
#
_symmetry.space_group_name_H-M   'P 1'
#
loop_
_entity.id
_entity.type
_entity.pdbx_description
1 polymer ?
#
loop_
_entity_poly.entity_id
_entity_poly.type
_entity_poly.pdbx_seq_one_letter_code
_entity_poly.pdbx_strand_id
1 'polypeptide(L)'
;MAPKKKAKKGAKELEAKKKSAKKEPNVVMDMVLAEELREFYHIQIRDLEDRLARYQHKWDELAVQEKLFRQEYEQLASNKKEIVAFLKRTLNQRVDEIADLNEQLQSLQLAKEMEKDAFEAQLAQVRHEFQETKDQLTTENIIIGGKLAALEEFRQQKEDLSEKFTLLEDQLQKQEYEYKDYMYNLEKKSVLDRDRVKKEIIQRVNQVATDFHKMATTQMWDTTKQAILENNTVTLQLSRVSQHGMQLLRENDQLKSNQDKLCKELELLQNTKQAMAKHSRNHHKVILMLTEKCHKQQEGKAEADQLRFLLRELEQKVLQLQKEKEALRSQKAQLSQQLERQHTEEKRLQHELAKEQKMRASLATTLTHTTSFLQNILQHLQPEEEDGNYEIVFQLHCKEILRQLLAMLSSAVVLSPPMIVGPQHHSHPDR
;
A
#
# COMPACT_ATOMS: atom_id res chain seq x y z
N MET A 1 6.94 38.20 47.45
CA MET A 1 7.44 39.44 46.82
C MET A 1 6.95 40.64 47.63
N ALA A 2 7.86 41.57 47.97
CA ALA A 2 7.56 42.93 48.44
C ALA A 2 6.94 43.76 47.28
N PRO A 3 6.37 45.00 47.46
CA PRO A 3 6.96 46.18 48.14
C PRO A 3 5.97 46.93 49.09
N LYS A 4 6.37 47.54 50.21
CA LYS A 4 7.03 48.85 50.49
C LYS A 4 6.18 50.15 50.40
N LYS A 5 6.12 50.82 51.57
CA LYS A 5 6.23 52.27 51.88
C LYS A 5 5.10 53.25 51.50
N LYS A 6 4.59 53.97 52.51
CA LYS A 6 4.98 55.38 52.82
C LYS A 6 4.53 55.79 54.23
N ALA A 7 5.36 56.63 54.85
CA ALA A 7 5.20 57.25 56.17
C ALA A 7 5.35 58.77 56.04
N LYS A 8 4.83 59.54 57.03
CA LYS A 8 5.09 60.95 57.45
C LYS A 8 3.77 61.72 57.67
N LYS A 9 3.60 62.63 58.65
CA LYS A 9 4.45 63.24 59.71
C LYS A 9 3.56 64.11 60.63
N GLY A 10 4.07 64.42 61.84
CA GLY A 10 3.80 65.66 62.62
C GLY A 10 2.64 65.54 63.64
N ALA A 11 2.80 65.52 64.96
CA ALA A 11 3.57 66.32 65.94
C ALA A 11 2.98 67.71 66.24
N LYS A 12 2.42 67.88 67.44
CA LYS A 12 2.52 69.11 68.26
C LYS A 12 2.22 68.81 69.73
N GLU A 13 3.21 69.09 70.58
CA GLU A 13 3.19 69.13 72.04
C GLU A 13 2.28 70.26 72.58
N LEU A 14 1.89 70.19 73.86
CA LEU A 14 2.40 71.09 74.91
C LEU A 14 1.80 70.79 76.30
N GLU A 15 2.71 70.37 77.20
CA GLU A 15 2.92 70.76 78.60
C GLU A 15 1.78 70.94 79.62
N ALA A 16 1.79 70.00 80.58
CA ALA A 16 1.91 70.15 82.03
C ALA A 16 1.86 71.55 82.70
N LYS A 17 1.14 71.64 83.83
CA LYS A 17 1.62 72.31 85.05
C LYS A 17 0.90 71.83 86.33
N LYS A 18 1.74 71.65 87.36
CA LYS A 18 1.54 71.11 88.73
C LYS A 18 0.86 72.09 89.71
N LYS A 19 0.32 71.54 90.83
CA LYS A 19 0.58 71.87 92.28
C LYS A 19 -0.66 71.53 93.14
N SER A 20 -0.66 70.51 94.02
CA SER A 20 -0.07 70.36 95.37
C SER A 20 -0.96 70.83 96.55
N ALA A 21 -1.57 69.85 97.23
CA ALA A 21 -1.75 69.63 98.69
C ALA A 21 -2.21 70.76 99.65
N LYS A 22 -3.25 70.54 100.47
CA LYS A 22 -3.19 69.95 101.85
C LYS A 22 -4.50 70.14 102.67
N LYS A 23 -4.78 69.15 103.55
CA LYS A 23 -5.53 69.16 104.84
C LYS A 23 -7.06 68.89 104.86
N GLU A 24 -7.38 67.66 105.30
CA GLU A 24 -8.53 67.22 106.13
C GLU A 24 -8.67 68.04 107.45
N PRO A 25 -9.79 67.99 108.22
CA PRO A 25 -10.74 66.87 108.34
C PRO A 25 -12.23 67.24 108.41
N ASN A 26 -13.11 66.38 107.92
CA ASN A 26 -14.43 66.27 108.54
C ASN A 26 -14.99 64.86 108.33
N VAL A 27 -14.59 63.94 109.21
CA VAL A 27 -14.76 62.47 109.13
C VAL A 27 -16.23 62.00 108.99
N VAL A 28 -17.22 62.88 109.10
CA VAL A 28 -18.63 62.58 108.82
C VAL A 28 -19.07 63.07 107.44
N MET A 29 -18.44 64.11 106.90
CA MET A 29 -18.60 64.59 105.52
C MET A 29 -17.67 63.85 104.55
N ASP A 30 -16.49 63.39 105.01
CA ASP A 30 -15.54 62.55 104.24
C ASP A 30 -16.10 61.15 103.96
N MET A 31 -16.93 60.61 104.86
CA MET A 31 -17.61 59.34 104.60
C MET A 31 -18.67 59.51 103.51
N VAL A 32 -19.40 60.64 103.50
CA VAL A 32 -20.37 61.02 102.48
C VAL A 32 -19.69 61.40 101.15
N LEU A 33 -18.58 62.14 101.16
CA LEU A 33 -17.79 62.47 99.97
C LEU A 33 -17.05 61.25 99.40
N ALA A 34 -16.59 60.33 100.24
CA ALA A 34 -16.03 59.05 99.83
C ALA A 34 -17.11 58.12 99.25
N GLU A 35 -18.33 58.16 99.80
CA GLU A 35 -19.50 57.49 99.23
C GLU A 35 -19.89 58.10 97.88
N GLU A 36 -19.93 59.43 97.73
CA GLU A 36 -20.18 60.13 96.47
C GLU A 36 -19.10 59.85 95.40
N LEU A 37 -17.82 59.81 95.78
CA LEU A 37 -16.72 59.42 94.90
C LEU A 37 -16.81 57.94 94.50
N ARG A 38 -17.18 57.06 95.44
CA ARG A 38 -17.39 55.64 95.19
C ARG A 38 -18.59 55.42 94.27
N GLU A 39 -19.67 56.18 94.44
CA GLU A 39 -20.83 56.22 93.56
C GLU A 39 -20.47 56.73 92.16
N PHE A 40 -19.68 57.79 92.05
CA PHE A 40 -19.16 58.29 90.78
C PHE A 40 -18.35 57.23 90.04
N TYR A 41 -17.42 56.55 90.70
CA TYR A 41 -16.68 55.44 90.10
C TYR A 41 -17.56 54.24 89.78
N HIS A 42 -18.58 53.94 90.59
CA HIS A 42 -19.57 52.90 90.27
C HIS A 42 -20.45 53.25 89.07
N ILE A 43 -20.77 54.52 88.85
CA ILE A 43 -21.46 54.99 87.64
C ILE A 43 -20.51 54.87 86.44
N GLN A 44 -19.25 55.29 86.58
CA GLN A 44 -18.26 55.19 85.50
C GLN A 44 -17.95 53.73 85.12
N ILE A 45 -17.86 52.84 86.10
CA ILE A 45 -17.70 51.39 85.88
C ILE A 45 -18.92 50.86 85.14
N ARG A 46 -20.15 51.20 85.55
CA ARG A 46 -21.38 50.82 84.84
C ARG A 46 -21.41 51.33 83.40
N ASP A 47 -21.05 52.59 83.16
CA ASP A 47 -20.99 53.16 81.81
C ASP A 47 -19.93 52.45 80.92
N LEU A 48 -18.79 52.07 81.50
CA LEU A 48 -17.74 51.31 80.82
C LEU A 48 -18.16 49.86 80.57
N GLU A 49 -18.82 49.22 81.53
CA GLU A 49 -19.41 47.88 81.40
C GLU A 49 -20.48 47.86 80.31
N ASP A 50 -21.38 48.84 80.29
CA ASP A 50 -22.40 49.00 79.25
C ASP A 50 -21.77 49.25 77.88
N ARG A 51 -20.68 50.02 77.82
CA ARG A 51 -19.93 50.24 76.57
C ARG A 51 -19.25 48.96 76.10
N LEU A 52 -18.70 48.18 77.03
CA LEU A 52 -18.07 46.90 76.74
C LEU A 52 -19.10 45.88 76.25
N ALA A 53 -20.27 45.82 76.89
CA ALA A 53 -21.41 44.99 76.46
C ALA A 53 -21.91 45.36 75.06
N ARG A 54 -22.03 46.66 74.74
CA ARG A 54 -22.36 47.12 73.38
C ARG A 54 -21.31 46.69 72.34
N TYR A 55 -20.03 46.74 72.69
CA TYR A 55 -18.97 46.27 71.79
C TYR A 55 -18.97 44.75 71.65
N GLN A 56 -19.26 44.00 72.72
CA GLN A 56 -19.41 42.55 72.66
C GLN A 56 -20.58 42.16 71.76
N HIS A 57 -21.77 42.75 71.96
CA HIS A 57 -22.92 42.51 71.09
C HIS A 57 -22.62 42.82 69.62
N LYS A 58 -21.97 43.96 69.35
CA LYS A 58 -21.57 44.31 67.98
C LYS A 58 -20.53 43.35 67.40
N TRP A 59 -19.60 42.85 68.22
CA TRP A 59 -18.64 41.83 67.82
C TRP A 59 -19.32 40.49 67.52
N ASP A 60 -20.27 40.07 68.35
CA ASP A 60 -21.05 38.84 68.16
C ASP A 60 -21.90 38.93 66.90
N GLU A 61 -22.57 40.06 66.66
CA GLU A 61 -23.32 40.33 65.43
C GLU A 61 -22.42 40.25 64.19
N LEU A 62 -21.26 40.92 64.21
CA LEU A 62 -20.30 40.87 63.10
C LEU A 62 -19.74 39.46 62.89
N ALA A 63 -19.47 38.71 63.96
CA ALA A 63 -18.98 37.34 63.88
C ALA A 63 -20.05 36.38 63.30
N VAL A 64 -21.33 36.59 63.63
CA VAL A 64 -22.44 35.85 63.01
C VAL A 64 -22.57 36.21 61.53
N GLN A 65 -22.51 37.49 61.18
CA GLN A 65 -22.57 37.93 59.77
C GLN A 65 -21.39 37.40 58.94
N GLU A 66 -20.16 37.43 59.47
CA GLU A 66 -18.99 36.85 58.80
C GLU A 66 -19.17 35.35 58.55
N LYS A 67 -19.69 34.61 59.54
CA LYS A 67 -20.00 33.18 59.38
C LYS A 67 -21.07 32.94 58.31
N LEU A 68 -22.13 33.73 58.27
CA LEU A 68 -23.18 33.62 57.25
C LEU A 68 -22.63 33.90 55.84
N PHE A 69 -21.89 35.00 55.65
CA PHE A 69 -21.26 35.31 54.36
C PHE A 69 -20.28 34.22 53.92
N ARG A 70 -19.54 33.64 54.86
CA ARG A 70 -18.63 32.53 54.56
C ARG A 70 -19.40 31.28 54.10
N GLN A 71 -20.51 30.94 54.77
CA GLN A 71 -21.37 29.83 54.37
C GLN A 71 -21.98 30.06 52.99
N GLU A 72 -22.52 31.25 52.72
CA GLU A 72 -23.06 31.62 51.41
C GLU A 72 -21.99 31.56 50.31
N TYR A 73 -20.77 32.01 50.61
CA TYR A 73 -19.65 31.93 49.68
C TYR A 73 -19.24 30.48 49.40
N GLU A 74 -19.17 29.64 50.43
CA GLU A 74 -18.86 28.22 50.30
C GLU A 74 -19.94 27.48 49.49
N GLN A 75 -21.23 27.77 49.73
CA GLN A 75 -22.35 27.25 48.94
C GLN A 75 -22.30 27.74 47.49
N LEU A 76 -22.00 29.01 47.25
CA LEU A 76 -21.85 29.53 45.89
C LEU A 76 -20.67 28.86 45.18
N ALA A 77 -19.58 28.62 45.89
CA ALA A 77 -18.40 27.93 45.35
C ALA A 77 -18.70 26.44 45.06
N SER A 78 -19.46 25.75 45.91
CA SER A 78 -19.89 24.36 45.65
C SER A 78 -20.81 24.30 44.45
N ASN A 79 -21.84 25.16 44.40
CA ASN A 79 -22.80 25.22 43.29
C ASN A 79 -22.09 25.51 41.96
N LYS A 80 -21.12 26.44 41.94
CA LYS A 80 -20.31 26.71 40.74
C LYS A 80 -19.50 25.48 40.32
N LYS A 81 -18.88 24.76 41.26
CA LYS A 81 -18.13 23.53 40.96
C LYS A 81 -19.04 22.46 40.38
N GLU A 82 -20.23 22.27 40.97
CA GLU A 82 -21.23 21.30 40.50
C GLU A 82 -21.75 21.63 39.10
N ILE A 83 -22.10 22.90 38.84
CA ILE A 83 -22.52 23.36 37.52
C ILE A 83 -21.41 23.14 36.49
N VAL A 84 -20.17 23.50 36.82
CA VAL A 84 -19.03 23.29 35.91
C VAL A 84 -18.78 21.79 35.67
N ALA A 85 -18.90 20.95 36.70
CA ALA A 85 -18.75 19.50 36.57
C ALA A 85 -19.85 18.89 35.69
N PHE A 86 -21.10 19.32 35.87
CA PHE A 86 -22.23 18.90 35.04
C PHE A 86 -22.03 19.33 33.58
N LEU A 87 -21.70 20.61 33.33
CA LEU A 87 -21.45 21.12 31.98
C LEU A 87 -20.29 20.41 31.30
N LYS A 88 -19.19 20.14 32.03
CA LYS A 88 -18.06 19.35 31.50
C LYS A 88 -18.47 17.92 31.15
N ARG A 89 -19.25 17.27 32.02
CA ARG A 89 -19.73 15.90 31.78
C ARG A 89 -20.63 15.86 30.54
N THR A 90 -21.61 16.76 30.45
CA THR A 90 -22.53 16.84 29.31
C THR A 90 -21.78 17.20 28.03
N LEU A 91 -20.81 18.13 28.08
CA LEU A 91 -19.99 18.48 26.91
C LEU A 91 -19.19 17.27 26.43
N ASN A 92 -18.53 16.54 27.33
CA ASN A 92 -17.77 15.34 26.94
C ASN A 92 -18.68 14.27 26.35
N GLN A 93 -19.86 14.03 26.94
CA GLN A 93 -20.85 13.10 26.38
C GLN A 93 -21.25 13.48 24.94
N ARG A 94 -21.47 14.78 24.67
CA ARG A 94 -21.77 15.24 23.30
C ARG A 94 -20.58 15.09 22.36
N VAL A 95 -19.35 15.29 22.83
CA VAL A 95 -18.14 15.08 22.03
C VAL A 95 -17.98 13.60 21.68
N ASP A 96 -18.20 12.70 22.64
CA ASP A 96 -18.15 11.25 22.44
C ASP A 96 -19.25 10.80 21.45
N GLU A 97 -20.49 11.28 21.63
CA GLU A 97 -21.60 11.02 20.68
C GLU A 97 -21.26 11.49 19.25
N ILE A 98 -20.65 12.67 19.10
CA ILE A 98 -20.22 13.19 17.80
C ILE A 98 -19.10 12.32 17.21
N ALA A 99 -18.17 11.82 18.02
CA ALA A 99 -17.10 10.94 17.57
C ALA A 99 -17.68 9.60 17.08
N ASP A 100 -18.56 8.98 17.85
CA ASP A 100 -19.23 7.72 17.49
C ASP A 100 -20.04 7.85 16.19
N LEU A 101 -20.81 8.94 16.05
CA LEU A 101 -21.59 9.20 14.84
C LEU A 101 -20.69 9.46 13.62
N ASN A 102 -19.55 10.13 13.80
CA ASN A 102 -18.59 10.33 12.71
C ASN A 102 -17.92 9.01 12.30
N GLU A 103 -17.56 8.14 13.25
CA GLU A 103 -17.00 6.82 12.94
C GLU A 103 -18.01 5.95 12.19
N GLN A 104 -19.27 5.92 12.64
CA GLN A 104 -20.35 5.24 11.94
C GLN A 104 -20.55 5.80 10.53
N LEU A 105 -20.56 7.13 10.36
CA LEU A 105 -20.69 7.76 9.05
C LEU A 105 -19.53 7.40 8.11
N GLN A 106 -18.29 7.40 8.61
CA GLN A 106 -17.13 6.98 7.82
C GLN A 106 -17.22 5.50 7.43
N SER A 107 -17.59 4.62 8.36
CA SER A 107 -17.78 3.20 8.06
C SER A 107 -18.86 2.96 7.00
N LEU A 108 -19.96 3.71 7.05
CA LEU A 108 -21.04 3.64 6.08
C LEU A 108 -20.61 4.18 4.71
N GLN A 109 -19.80 5.25 4.68
CA GLN A 109 -19.22 5.76 3.44
C GLN A 109 -18.29 4.73 2.79
N LEU A 110 -17.40 4.11 3.55
CA LEU A 110 -16.51 3.05 3.07
C LEU A 110 -17.32 1.85 2.55
N ALA A 111 -18.33 1.40 3.29
CA ALA A 111 -19.20 0.30 2.84
C ALA A 111 -19.92 0.64 1.54
N LYS A 112 -20.44 1.87 1.40
CA LYS A 112 -21.07 2.35 0.17
C LYS A 112 -20.10 2.42 -1.01
N GLU A 113 -18.85 2.84 -0.78
CA GLU A 113 -17.80 2.85 -1.81
C GLU A 113 -17.45 1.44 -2.25
N MET A 114 -17.27 0.51 -1.30
CA MET A 114 -17.02 -0.90 -1.61
C MET A 114 -18.17 -1.55 -2.40
N GLU A 115 -19.42 -1.27 -2.04
CA GLU A 115 -20.59 -1.75 -2.80
C GLU A 115 -20.63 -1.18 -4.21
N LYS A 116 -20.34 0.12 -4.38
CA LYS A 116 -20.24 0.75 -5.71
C LYS A 116 -19.15 0.09 -6.55
N ASP A 117 -17.95 -0.09 -6.01
CA ASP A 117 -16.85 -0.72 -6.72
C ASP A 117 -17.20 -2.16 -7.11
N ALA A 118 -17.90 -2.90 -6.24
CA ALA A 118 -18.38 -4.25 -6.54
C ALA A 118 -19.42 -4.25 -7.68
N PHE A 119 -20.39 -3.31 -7.68
CA PHE A 119 -21.36 -3.19 -8.76
C PHE A 119 -20.73 -2.73 -10.08
N GLU A 120 -19.76 -1.81 -10.03
CA GLU A 120 -19.01 -1.38 -11.21
C GLU A 120 -18.19 -2.53 -11.80
N ALA A 121 -17.55 -3.35 -10.95
CA ALA A 121 -16.84 -4.56 -11.38
C ALA A 121 -17.78 -5.59 -12.02
N GLN A 122 -18.95 -5.85 -11.41
CA GLN A 122 -19.97 -6.74 -11.99
C GLN A 122 -20.49 -6.21 -13.33
N LEU A 123 -20.75 -4.91 -13.43
CA LEU A 123 -21.20 -4.28 -14.69
C LEU A 123 -20.11 -4.39 -15.77
N ALA A 124 -18.84 -4.17 -15.41
CA ALA A 124 -17.72 -4.32 -16.31
C ALA A 124 -17.56 -5.77 -16.79
N GLN A 125 -17.70 -6.74 -15.88
CA GLN A 125 -17.68 -8.16 -16.22
C GLN A 125 -18.80 -8.53 -17.20
N VAL A 126 -20.05 -8.16 -16.91
CA VAL A 126 -21.19 -8.45 -17.80
C VAL A 126 -21.02 -7.78 -19.17
N ARG A 127 -20.48 -6.55 -19.22
CA ARG A 127 -20.16 -5.88 -20.49
C ARG A 127 -19.08 -6.62 -21.27
N HIS A 128 -18.05 -7.12 -20.60
CA HIS A 128 -16.99 -7.91 -21.21
C HIS A 128 -17.54 -9.22 -21.78
N GLU A 129 -18.28 -9.98 -20.98
CA GLU A 129 -18.93 -11.24 -21.41
C GLU A 129 -19.89 -11.02 -22.58
N PHE A 130 -20.69 -9.94 -22.55
CA PHE A 130 -21.56 -9.58 -23.67
C PHE A 130 -20.77 -9.22 -24.94
N GLN A 131 -19.66 -8.49 -24.80
CA GLN A 131 -18.81 -8.13 -25.93
C GLN A 131 -18.11 -9.38 -26.51
N GLU A 132 -17.61 -10.28 -25.68
CA GLU A 132 -17.02 -11.55 -26.12
C GLU A 132 -18.03 -12.44 -26.85
N THR A 133 -19.24 -12.61 -26.31
CA THR A 133 -20.31 -13.40 -26.96
C THR A 133 -20.74 -12.78 -28.28
N LYS A 134 -20.83 -11.45 -28.34
CA LYS A 134 -21.08 -10.72 -29.60
C LYS A 134 -19.96 -10.98 -30.62
N ASP A 135 -18.70 -10.90 -30.20
CA ASP A 135 -17.56 -11.12 -31.09
C ASP A 135 -17.50 -12.57 -31.58
N GLN A 136 -17.78 -13.54 -30.70
CA GLN A 136 -17.92 -14.96 -31.07
C GLN A 136 -19.01 -15.16 -32.12
N LEU A 137 -20.24 -14.69 -31.88
CA LEU A 137 -21.34 -14.79 -32.85
C LEU A 137 -21.04 -14.06 -34.17
N THR A 138 -20.30 -12.95 -34.12
CA THR A 138 -19.87 -12.22 -35.32
C THR A 138 -18.88 -13.06 -36.12
N THR A 139 -17.90 -13.70 -35.47
CA THR A 139 -16.96 -14.61 -36.16
C THR A 139 -17.66 -15.84 -36.74
N GLU A 140 -18.62 -16.43 -36.03
CA GLU A 140 -19.42 -17.54 -36.54
C GLU A 140 -20.23 -17.14 -37.77
N ASN A 141 -20.88 -15.97 -37.75
CA ASN A 141 -21.59 -15.45 -38.91
C ASN A 141 -20.67 -15.24 -40.11
N ILE A 142 -19.45 -14.73 -39.91
CA ILE A 142 -18.46 -14.58 -40.98
C ILE A 142 -18.08 -15.95 -41.56
N ILE A 143 -17.83 -16.95 -40.70
CA ILE A 143 -17.48 -18.31 -41.13
C ILE A 143 -18.64 -18.96 -41.90
N ILE A 144 -19.88 -18.84 -41.40
CA ILE A 144 -21.07 -19.36 -42.07
C ILE A 144 -21.29 -18.66 -43.40
N GLY A 145 -21.10 -17.34 -43.46
CA GLY A 145 -21.13 -16.57 -44.71
C GLY A 145 -20.10 -17.07 -45.73
N GLY A 146 -18.88 -17.37 -45.29
CA GLY A 146 -17.85 -17.98 -46.13
C GLY A 146 -18.22 -19.38 -46.63
N LYS A 147 -18.82 -20.22 -45.77
CA LYS A 147 -19.32 -21.55 -46.16
C LYS A 147 -20.48 -21.45 -47.17
N LEU A 148 -21.37 -20.47 -47.00
CA LEU A 148 -22.48 -20.23 -47.91
C LEU A 148 -21.97 -19.80 -49.29
N ALA A 149 -21.02 -18.87 -49.36
CA ALA A 149 -20.40 -18.45 -50.61
C ALA A 149 -19.74 -19.63 -51.35
N ALA A 150 -18.98 -20.48 -50.63
CA ALA A 150 -18.39 -21.68 -51.23
C ALA A 150 -19.45 -22.68 -51.74
N LEU A 151 -20.59 -22.78 -51.06
CA LEU A 151 -21.70 -23.64 -51.47
C LEU A 151 -22.44 -23.07 -52.70
N GLU A 152 -22.58 -21.75 -52.80
CA GLU A 152 -23.09 -21.07 -53.98
C GLU A 152 -22.16 -21.24 -55.19
N GLU A 153 -20.85 -21.12 -55.00
CA GLU A 153 -19.85 -21.41 -56.04
C GLU A 153 -19.94 -22.87 -56.52
N PHE A 154 -20.04 -23.81 -55.58
CA PHE A 154 -20.22 -25.23 -55.93
C PHE A 154 -21.53 -25.47 -56.69
N ARG A 155 -22.64 -24.84 -56.27
CA ARG A 155 -23.93 -24.92 -56.96
C ARG A 155 -23.81 -24.41 -58.40
N GLN A 156 -23.14 -23.27 -58.60
CA GLN A 156 -22.91 -22.70 -59.92
C GLN A 156 -22.06 -23.63 -60.80
N GLN A 157 -20.95 -24.16 -60.28
CA GLN A 157 -20.10 -25.10 -61.02
C GLN A 157 -20.86 -26.36 -61.44
N LYS A 158 -21.75 -26.86 -60.57
CA LYS A 158 -22.59 -28.01 -60.89
C LYS A 158 -23.57 -27.70 -62.01
N GLU A 159 -24.18 -26.51 -61.99
CA GLU A 159 -25.10 -26.04 -63.03
C GLU A 159 -24.38 -25.91 -64.39
N ASP A 160 -23.23 -25.21 -64.42
CA ASP A 160 -22.39 -25.06 -65.62
C ASP A 160 -21.93 -26.43 -66.19
N LEU A 161 -21.60 -27.38 -65.32
CA LEU A 161 -21.20 -28.73 -65.73
C LEU A 161 -22.40 -29.51 -66.28
N SER A 162 -23.57 -29.40 -65.64
CA SER A 162 -24.81 -30.02 -66.11
C SER A 162 -25.19 -29.51 -67.50
N GLU A 163 -25.08 -28.20 -67.75
CA GLU A 163 -25.33 -27.60 -69.07
C GLU A 163 -24.36 -28.11 -70.14
N LYS A 164 -23.09 -28.30 -69.79
CA LYS A 164 -22.11 -28.91 -70.71
C LYS A 164 -22.46 -30.36 -71.02
N PHE A 165 -22.91 -31.12 -70.02
CA PHE A 165 -23.35 -32.50 -70.23
C PHE A 165 -24.57 -32.58 -71.14
N THR A 166 -25.61 -31.76 -70.92
CA THR A 166 -26.79 -31.76 -71.79
C THR A 166 -26.43 -31.37 -73.22
N LEU A 167 -25.52 -30.40 -73.41
CA LEU A 167 -25.05 -30.01 -74.73
C LEU A 167 -24.26 -31.11 -75.44
N LEU A 168 -23.43 -31.86 -74.72
CA LEU A 168 -22.71 -33.02 -75.25
C LEU A 168 -23.65 -34.19 -75.57
N GLU A 169 -24.64 -34.45 -74.73
CA GLU A 169 -25.69 -35.46 -74.98
C GLU A 169 -26.49 -35.11 -76.23
N ASP A 170 -26.89 -33.85 -76.40
CA ASP A 170 -27.59 -33.37 -77.59
C ASP A 170 -26.72 -33.50 -78.86
N GLN A 171 -25.42 -33.22 -78.77
CA GLN A 171 -24.48 -33.42 -79.88
C GLN A 171 -24.33 -34.89 -80.24
N LEU A 172 -24.23 -35.77 -79.24
CA LEU A 172 -24.09 -37.20 -79.44
C LEU A 172 -25.36 -37.79 -80.06
N GLN A 173 -26.54 -37.38 -79.60
CA GLN A 173 -27.81 -37.75 -80.22
C GLN A 173 -27.88 -37.28 -81.67
N LYS A 174 -27.49 -36.03 -81.98
CA LYS A 174 -27.44 -35.54 -83.37
C LYS A 174 -26.53 -36.39 -84.25
N GLN A 175 -25.32 -36.71 -83.76
CA GLN A 175 -24.41 -37.59 -84.48
C GLN A 175 -25.00 -38.98 -84.69
N GLU A 176 -25.64 -39.58 -83.67
CA GLU A 176 -26.34 -40.86 -83.84
C GLU A 176 -27.43 -40.81 -84.91
N TYR A 177 -28.23 -39.73 -84.94
CA TYR A 177 -29.25 -39.54 -85.99
C TYR A 177 -28.61 -39.40 -87.37
N GLU A 178 -27.56 -38.60 -87.51
CA GLU A 178 -26.80 -38.43 -88.76
C GLU A 178 -26.18 -39.75 -89.23
N TYR A 179 -25.58 -40.53 -88.33
CA TYR A 179 -25.03 -41.86 -88.66
C TYR A 179 -26.12 -42.86 -89.06
N LYS A 180 -27.27 -42.88 -88.37
CA LYS A 180 -28.40 -43.72 -88.73
C LYS A 180 -28.93 -43.37 -90.13
N ASP A 181 -29.07 -42.08 -90.44
CA ASP A 181 -29.49 -41.63 -91.77
C ASP A 181 -28.44 -41.98 -92.84
N TYR A 182 -27.16 -41.76 -92.53
CA TYR A 182 -26.05 -42.16 -93.42
C TYR A 182 -26.05 -43.67 -93.69
N MET A 183 -26.23 -44.50 -92.67
CA MET A 183 -26.34 -45.96 -92.83
C MET A 183 -27.56 -46.35 -93.66
N TYR A 184 -28.72 -45.75 -93.40
CA TYR A 184 -29.93 -45.98 -94.20
C TYR A 184 -29.71 -45.62 -95.68
N ASN A 185 -29.08 -44.46 -95.95
CA ASN A 185 -28.77 -44.02 -97.31
C ASN A 185 -27.74 -44.93 -98.00
N LEU A 186 -26.73 -45.41 -97.26
CA LEU A 186 -25.74 -46.35 -97.78
C LEU A 186 -26.35 -47.72 -98.08
N GLU A 187 -27.23 -48.23 -97.20
CA GLU A 187 -27.96 -49.48 -97.41
C GLU A 187 -28.90 -49.35 -98.60
N LYS A 188 -29.66 -48.27 -98.69
CA LYS A 188 -30.52 -47.96 -99.85
C LYS A 188 -29.70 -47.91 -101.14
N LYS A 189 -28.54 -47.24 -101.14
CA LYS A 189 -27.64 -47.17 -102.30
C LYS A 189 -27.09 -48.55 -102.66
N SER A 190 -26.65 -49.34 -101.69
CA SER A 190 -26.17 -50.71 -101.89
C SER A 190 -27.25 -51.63 -102.48
N VAL A 191 -28.49 -51.52 -102.02
CA VAL A 191 -29.63 -52.27 -102.58
C VAL A 191 -29.88 -51.85 -104.03
N LEU A 192 -29.90 -50.54 -104.33
CA LEU A 192 -30.08 -50.04 -105.68
C LEU A 192 -28.92 -50.44 -106.60
N ASP A 193 -27.67 -50.35 -106.14
CA ASP A 193 -26.49 -50.75 -106.89
C ASP A 193 -26.46 -52.26 -107.11
N ARG A 194 -26.87 -53.07 -106.12
CA ARG A 194 -27.02 -54.52 -106.28
C ARG A 194 -28.09 -54.85 -107.33
N ASP A 195 -29.21 -54.15 -107.32
CA ASP A 195 -30.26 -54.34 -108.32
C ASP A 195 -29.83 -53.85 -109.71
N ARG A 196 -29.08 -52.76 -109.78
CA ARG A 196 -28.44 -52.27 -111.01
C ARG A 196 -27.43 -53.30 -111.54
N VAL A 197 -26.54 -53.82 -110.70
CA VAL A 197 -25.56 -54.85 -111.07
C VAL A 197 -26.27 -56.15 -111.46
N LYS A 198 -27.35 -56.56 -110.80
CA LYS A 198 -28.17 -57.69 -111.26
C LYS A 198 -28.73 -57.45 -112.66
N LYS A 199 -29.27 -56.25 -112.94
CA LYS A 199 -29.73 -55.88 -114.29
C LYS A 199 -28.57 -55.89 -115.30
N GLU A 200 -27.43 -55.32 -114.95
CA GLU A 200 -26.22 -55.33 -115.78
C GLU A 200 -25.66 -56.75 -115.98
N ILE A 201 -25.71 -57.64 -114.97
CA ILE A 201 -25.31 -59.05 -115.07
C ILE A 201 -26.29 -59.79 -115.95
N ILE A 202 -27.61 -59.59 -115.82
CA ILE A 202 -28.58 -60.21 -116.73
C ILE A 202 -28.31 -59.74 -118.16
N GLN A 203 -28.08 -58.44 -118.36
CA GLN A 203 -27.72 -57.89 -119.67
C GLN A 203 -26.38 -58.43 -120.17
N ARG A 204 -25.36 -58.51 -119.33
CA ARG A 204 -24.04 -59.05 -119.66
C ARG A 204 -24.07 -60.56 -119.83
N VAL A 205 -24.90 -61.32 -119.14
CA VAL A 205 -25.07 -62.77 -119.35
C VAL A 205 -25.80 -62.98 -120.67
N ASN A 206 -26.76 -62.14 -121.03
CA ASN A 206 -27.34 -62.15 -122.37
C ASN A 206 -26.28 -61.79 -123.43
N GLN A 207 -25.46 -60.77 -123.17
CA GLN A 207 -24.36 -60.36 -124.05
C GLN A 207 -23.25 -61.41 -124.12
N VAL A 208 -22.89 -62.04 -123.01
CA VAL A 208 -21.90 -63.10 -122.84
C VAL A 208 -22.46 -64.41 -123.35
N ALA A 209 -23.77 -64.65 -123.40
CA ALA A 209 -24.34 -65.77 -124.14
C ALA A 209 -24.21 -65.51 -125.65
N THR A 210 -24.47 -64.29 -126.11
CA THR A 210 -24.22 -63.91 -127.52
C THR A 210 -22.73 -63.89 -127.86
N ASP A 211 -21.87 -63.55 -126.90
CA ASP A 211 -20.42 -63.50 -127.06
C ASP A 211 -19.79 -64.86 -126.76
N PHE A 212 -20.34 -65.76 -125.95
CA PHE A 212 -19.94 -67.18 -125.85
C PHE A 212 -20.28 -67.90 -127.14
N HIS A 213 -21.38 -67.56 -127.81
CA HIS A 213 -21.58 -67.99 -129.20
C HIS A 213 -20.52 -67.44 -130.17
N LYS A 214 -19.86 -66.31 -129.87
CA LYS A 214 -18.78 -65.71 -130.70
C LYS A 214 -17.35 -66.02 -130.22
N MET A 215 -17.17 -66.39 -128.96
CA MET A 215 -15.90 -66.65 -128.25
C MET A 215 -15.70 -68.15 -128.01
N ALA A 216 -16.75 -68.98 -128.07
CA ALA A 216 -16.58 -70.39 -128.44
C ALA A 216 -15.97 -70.52 -129.85
N THR A 217 -16.12 -69.49 -130.70
CA THR A 217 -15.39 -69.33 -131.96
C THR A 217 -13.98 -68.73 -131.78
N THR A 218 -13.67 -68.11 -130.63
CA THR A 218 -12.42 -67.36 -130.44
C THR A 218 -11.99 -67.31 -128.95
N GLN A 219 -11.17 -68.27 -128.52
CA GLN A 219 -10.67 -68.35 -127.14
C GLN A 219 -9.35 -67.56 -126.97
N MET A 220 -9.13 -66.93 -125.81
CA MET A 220 -7.78 -66.65 -125.26
C MET A 220 -7.77 -66.78 -123.73
N TRP A 221 -6.88 -67.64 -123.21
CA TRP A 221 -6.72 -68.02 -121.79
C TRP A 221 -5.56 -67.30 -121.09
N ASP A 222 -4.77 -66.52 -121.82
CA ASP A 222 -3.52 -65.96 -121.31
C ASP A 222 -3.69 -64.63 -120.53
N THR A 223 -4.69 -63.81 -120.84
CA THR A 223 -4.94 -62.52 -120.17
C THR A 223 -5.34 -62.68 -118.71
N THR A 224 -6.11 -63.74 -118.38
CA THR A 224 -6.56 -64.03 -117.01
C THR A 224 -5.41 -64.47 -116.11
N LYS A 225 -4.43 -65.20 -116.67
CA LYS A 225 -3.26 -65.67 -115.93
C LYS A 225 -2.33 -64.54 -115.51
N GLN A 226 -2.12 -63.56 -116.41
CA GLN A 226 -1.28 -62.39 -116.14
C GLN A 226 -1.84 -61.52 -115.00
N ALA A 227 -3.14 -61.23 -115.03
CA ALA A 227 -3.80 -60.40 -114.01
C ALA A 227 -3.78 -61.01 -112.60
N ILE A 228 -3.84 -62.34 -112.48
CA ILE A 228 -3.77 -63.04 -111.18
C ILE A 228 -2.39 -62.88 -110.53
N LEU A 229 -1.32 -62.93 -111.34
CA LEU A 229 0.06 -62.80 -110.83
C LEU A 229 0.36 -61.39 -110.32
N GLU A 230 -0.09 -60.36 -111.05
CA GLU A 230 0.08 -58.96 -110.65
C GLU A 230 -0.72 -58.64 -109.38
N ASN A 231 -1.95 -59.14 -109.27
CA ASN A 231 -2.78 -58.92 -108.08
C ASN A 231 -2.19 -59.58 -106.81
N ASN A 232 -1.65 -60.80 -106.95
CA ASN A 232 -0.94 -61.47 -105.85
C ASN A 232 0.27 -60.68 -105.37
N THR A 233 1.03 -60.10 -106.30
CA THR A 233 2.23 -59.32 -105.96
C THR A 233 1.88 -58.03 -105.20
N VAL A 234 0.86 -57.31 -105.64
CA VAL A 234 0.37 -56.10 -104.96
C VAL A 234 -0.20 -56.43 -103.57
N THR A 235 -0.98 -57.51 -103.45
CA THR A 235 -1.54 -57.96 -102.17
C THR A 235 -0.45 -58.26 -101.14
N LEU A 236 0.65 -58.87 -101.59
CA LEU A 236 1.78 -59.22 -100.73
C LEU A 236 2.60 -58.00 -100.31
N GLN A 237 2.66 -56.94 -101.12
CA GLN A 237 3.27 -55.67 -100.72
C GLN A 237 2.37 -54.90 -99.75
N LEU A 238 1.05 -54.89 -99.98
CA LEU A 238 0.09 -54.21 -99.10
C LEU A 238 0.07 -54.80 -97.69
N SER A 239 0.18 -56.14 -97.57
CA SER A 239 0.26 -56.81 -96.28
C SER A 239 1.53 -56.44 -95.49
N ARG A 240 2.68 -56.30 -96.16
CA ARG A 240 3.93 -55.84 -95.52
C ARG A 240 3.82 -54.40 -95.02
N VAL A 241 3.26 -53.50 -95.83
CA VAL A 241 3.07 -52.10 -95.44
C VAL A 241 2.09 -51.99 -94.27
N SER A 242 0.99 -52.74 -94.30
CA SER A 242 0.03 -52.80 -93.19
C SER A 242 0.67 -53.32 -91.90
N GLN A 243 1.48 -54.37 -91.98
CA GLN A 243 2.20 -54.92 -90.83
C GLN A 243 3.17 -53.90 -90.21
N HIS A 244 3.90 -53.16 -91.05
CA HIS A 244 4.82 -52.13 -90.58
C HIS A 244 4.08 -50.92 -89.97
N GLY A 245 2.96 -50.50 -90.56
CA GLY A 245 2.09 -49.47 -89.99
C GLY A 245 1.54 -49.86 -88.62
N MET A 246 1.16 -51.13 -88.42
CA MET A 246 0.73 -51.64 -87.11
C MET A 246 1.86 -51.65 -86.07
N GLN A 247 3.10 -51.91 -86.46
CA GLN A 247 4.25 -51.85 -85.54
C GLN A 247 4.50 -50.42 -85.07
N LEU A 248 4.55 -49.45 -85.99
CA LEU A 248 4.74 -48.04 -85.67
C LEU A 248 3.62 -47.48 -84.78
N LEU A 249 2.37 -47.92 -84.99
CA LEU A 249 1.25 -47.53 -84.14
C LEU A 249 1.46 -47.99 -82.69
N ARG A 250 1.86 -49.25 -82.50
CA ARG A 250 2.15 -49.80 -81.16
C ARG A 250 3.30 -49.07 -80.47
N GLU A 251 4.36 -48.75 -81.21
CA GLU A 251 5.48 -47.96 -80.67
C GLU A 251 5.03 -46.54 -80.28
N ASN A 252 4.20 -45.90 -81.10
CA ASN A 252 3.65 -44.58 -80.78
C ASN A 252 2.78 -44.61 -79.51
N ASP A 253 1.93 -45.63 -79.36
CA ASP A 253 1.08 -45.81 -78.18
C ASP A 253 1.92 -46.06 -76.91
N GLN A 254 3.00 -46.85 -77.03
CA GLN A 254 3.95 -47.05 -75.93
C GLN A 254 4.67 -45.75 -75.54
N LEU A 255 5.12 -44.98 -76.54
CA LEU A 255 5.77 -43.68 -76.29
C LEU A 255 4.82 -42.68 -75.63
N LYS A 256 3.56 -42.61 -76.06
CA LYS A 256 2.51 -41.80 -75.40
C LYS A 256 2.29 -42.23 -73.96
N SER A 257 2.14 -43.53 -73.71
CA SER A 257 1.98 -44.05 -72.34
C SER A 257 3.18 -43.70 -71.45
N ASN A 258 4.40 -43.75 -71.98
CA ASN A 258 5.60 -43.37 -71.25
C ASN A 258 5.67 -41.86 -71.01
N GLN A 259 5.29 -41.04 -71.99
CA GLN A 259 5.18 -39.60 -71.84
C GLN A 259 4.18 -39.23 -70.73
N ASP A 260 3.00 -39.86 -70.72
CA ASP A 260 1.98 -39.62 -69.69
C ASP A 260 2.47 -39.99 -68.28
N LYS A 261 3.21 -41.10 -68.15
CA LYS A 261 3.84 -41.48 -66.87
C LYS A 261 4.86 -40.44 -66.42
N LEU A 262 5.73 -40.00 -67.32
CA LEU A 262 6.76 -39.02 -67.02
C LEU A 262 6.16 -37.66 -66.64
N CYS A 263 5.07 -37.24 -67.32
CA CYS A 263 4.31 -36.04 -66.95
C CYS A 263 3.75 -36.13 -65.53
N LYS A 264 3.15 -37.26 -65.15
CA LYS A 264 2.63 -37.49 -63.79
C LYS A 264 3.75 -37.46 -62.74
N GLU A 265 4.90 -38.07 -63.03
CA GLU A 265 6.07 -38.04 -62.14
C GLU A 265 6.60 -36.62 -61.94
N LEU A 266 6.67 -35.82 -63.02
CA LEU A 266 7.08 -34.42 -62.94
C LEU A 266 6.10 -33.58 -62.12
N GLU A 267 4.79 -33.79 -62.28
CA GLU A 267 3.77 -33.10 -61.50
C GLU A 267 3.87 -33.42 -60.00
N LEU A 268 4.06 -34.70 -59.65
CA LEU A 268 4.29 -35.12 -58.28
C LEU A 268 5.58 -34.51 -57.69
N LEU A 269 6.66 -34.48 -58.46
CA LEU A 269 7.92 -33.87 -58.04
C LEU A 269 7.80 -32.35 -57.83
N GLN A 270 7.04 -31.68 -58.69
CA GLN A 270 6.78 -30.24 -58.57
C GLN A 270 5.91 -29.92 -57.34
N ASN A 271 4.87 -30.71 -57.11
CA ASN A 271 3.99 -30.57 -55.95
C ASN A 271 4.74 -30.82 -54.63
N THR A 272 5.58 -31.86 -54.57
CA THR A 272 6.42 -32.13 -53.39
C THR A 272 7.43 -31.01 -53.15
N LYS A 273 8.11 -30.50 -54.18
CA LYS A 273 8.99 -29.33 -54.06
C LYS A 273 8.25 -28.10 -53.52
N GLN A 274 7.05 -27.82 -54.02
CA GLN A 274 6.26 -26.68 -53.54
C GLN A 274 5.82 -26.86 -52.08
N ALA A 275 5.42 -28.07 -51.69
CA ALA A 275 5.08 -28.39 -50.30
C ALA A 275 6.30 -28.23 -49.38
N MET A 276 7.46 -28.73 -49.79
CA MET A 276 8.73 -28.56 -49.04
C MET A 276 9.11 -27.08 -48.89
N ALA A 277 8.96 -26.27 -49.94
CA ALA A 277 9.23 -24.84 -49.87
C ALA A 277 8.28 -24.11 -48.91
N LYS A 278 6.97 -24.44 -48.94
CA LYS A 278 5.98 -23.92 -47.98
C LYS A 278 6.35 -24.31 -46.54
N HIS A 279 6.71 -25.58 -46.32
CA HIS A 279 7.08 -26.07 -45.00
C HIS A 279 8.37 -25.41 -44.48
N SER A 280 9.39 -25.29 -45.32
CA SER A 280 10.64 -24.58 -45.01
C SER A 280 10.39 -23.11 -44.63
N ARG A 281 9.52 -22.41 -45.38
CA ARG A 281 9.12 -21.04 -45.03
C ARG A 281 8.42 -20.96 -43.69
N ASN A 282 7.52 -21.89 -43.39
CA ASN A 282 6.82 -21.96 -42.12
C ASN A 282 7.79 -22.24 -40.96
N HIS A 283 8.69 -23.20 -41.13
CA HIS A 283 9.75 -23.49 -40.15
C HIS A 283 10.66 -22.29 -39.92
N HIS A 284 11.06 -21.59 -40.97
CA HIS A 284 11.84 -20.37 -40.84
C HIS A 284 11.10 -19.29 -40.03
N LYS A 285 9.79 -19.11 -40.28
CA LYS A 285 8.96 -18.19 -39.49
C LYS A 285 8.89 -18.60 -38.01
N VAL A 286 8.72 -19.89 -37.73
CA VAL A 286 8.71 -20.42 -36.36
C VAL A 286 10.06 -20.20 -35.69
N ILE A 287 11.17 -20.46 -36.38
CA ILE A 287 12.53 -20.23 -35.87
C ILE A 287 12.72 -18.74 -35.54
N LEU A 288 12.32 -17.83 -36.42
CA LEU A 288 12.41 -16.38 -36.15
C LEU A 288 11.58 -15.99 -34.91
N MET A 289 10.34 -16.48 -34.81
CA MET A 289 9.48 -16.20 -33.65
C MET A 289 10.06 -16.77 -32.34
N LEU A 290 10.61 -17.98 -32.36
CA LEU A 290 11.26 -18.59 -31.20
C LEU A 290 12.54 -17.83 -30.84
N THR A 291 13.32 -17.41 -31.82
CA THR A 291 14.55 -16.63 -31.63
C THR A 291 14.23 -15.29 -30.95
N GLU A 292 13.19 -14.59 -31.42
CA GLU A 292 12.74 -13.33 -30.82
C GLU A 292 12.22 -13.53 -29.39
N LYS A 293 11.46 -14.62 -29.13
CA LYS A 293 11.03 -14.98 -27.78
C LYS A 293 12.23 -15.26 -26.85
N CYS A 294 13.25 -15.97 -27.34
CA CYS A 294 14.47 -16.21 -26.57
C CYS A 294 15.21 -14.92 -26.23
N HIS A 295 15.30 -13.96 -27.17
CA HIS A 295 15.90 -12.65 -26.92
C HIS A 295 15.13 -11.90 -25.82
N LYS A 296 13.81 -11.79 -25.95
CA LYS A 296 12.96 -11.13 -24.92
C LYS A 296 13.09 -11.80 -23.56
N GLN A 297 13.17 -13.14 -23.52
CA GLN A 297 13.36 -13.85 -22.27
C GLN A 297 14.75 -13.60 -21.67
N GLN A 298 15.77 -13.43 -22.49
CA GLN A 298 17.13 -13.11 -22.04
C GLN A 298 17.24 -11.67 -21.51
N GLU A 299 16.59 -10.71 -22.17
CA GLU A 299 16.44 -9.34 -21.67
C GLU A 299 15.74 -9.32 -20.31
N GLY A 300 14.59 -9.99 -20.19
CA GLY A 300 13.86 -10.08 -18.92
C GLY A 300 14.66 -10.78 -17.81
N LYS A 301 15.51 -11.77 -18.14
CA LYS A 301 16.44 -12.37 -17.16
C LYS A 301 17.51 -11.37 -16.72
N ALA A 302 18.09 -10.61 -17.65
CA ALA A 302 19.10 -9.61 -17.33
C ALA A 302 18.53 -8.51 -16.42
N GLU A 303 17.31 -8.03 -16.71
CA GLU A 303 16.60 -7.07 -15.85
C GLU A 303 16.31 -7.66 -14.46
N ALA A 304 15.84 -8.91 -14.38
CA ALA A 304 15.60 -9.59 -13.12
C ALA A 304 16.88 -9.73 -12.28
N ASP A 305 18.02 -10.05 -12.92
CA ASP A 305 19.31 -10.14 -12.24
C ASP A 305 19.82 -8.77 -11.76
N GLN A 306 19.60 -7.70 -12.53
CA GLN A 306 19.88 -6.32 -12.09
C GLN A 306 19.03 -5.93 -10.87
N LEU A 307 17.73 -6.24 -10.89
CA LEU A 307 16.84 -5.99 -9.76
C LEU A 307 17.25 -6.80 -8.53
N ARG A 308 17.65 -8.07 -8.71
CA ARG A 308 18.18 -8.92 -7.62
C ARG A 308 19.45 -8.33 -7.01
N PHE A 309 20.34 -7.79 -7.84
CA PHE A 309 21.55 -7.13 -7.36
C PHE A 309 21.19 -5.89 -6.52
N LEU A 310 20.29 -5.03 -7.01
CA LEU A 310 19.85 -3.84 -6.30
C LEU A 310 19.14 -4.18 -4.97
N LEU A 311 18.32 -5.22 -4.96
CA LEU A 311 17.68 -5.73 -3.74
C LEU A 311 18.71 -6.18 -2.71
N ARG A 312 19.74 -6.94 -3.13
CA ARG A 312 20.84 -7.34 -2.23
C ARG A 312 21.59 -6.13 -1.65
N GLU A 313 21.85 -5.10 -2.47
CA GLU A 313 22.49 -3.87 -1.98
C GLU A 313 21.60 -3.15 -0.95
N LEU A 314 20.29 -3.07 -1.18
CA LEU A 314 19.35 -2.48 -0.25
C LEU A 314 19.24 -3.28 1.06
N GLU A 315 19.18 -4.61 0.98
CA GLU A 315 19.20 -5.50 2.15
C GLU A 315 20.46 -5.29 3.00
N GLN A 316 21.63 -5.18 2.36
CA GLN A 316 22.89 -4.87 3.04
C GLN A 316 22.84 -3.51 3.74
N LYS A 317 22.30 -2.47 3.08
CA LYS A 317 22.14 -1.14 3.68
C LYS A 317 21.18 -1.17 4.88
N VAL A 318 20.07 -1.91 4.78
CA VAL A 318 19.12 -2.07 5.89
C VAL A 318 19.79 -2.75 7.08
N LEU A 319 20.54 -3.83 6.84
CA LEU A 319 21.29 -4.52 7.89
C LEU A 319 22.33 -3.60 8.55
N GLN A 320 23.02 -2.77 7.75
CA GLN A 320 23.98 -1.80 8.28
C GLN A 320 23.28 -0.74 9.16
N LEU A 321 22.17 -0.16 8.68
CA LEU A 321 21.37 0.80 9.45
C LEU A 321 20.80 0.19 10.74
N GLN A 322 20.42 -1.09 10.72
CA GLN A 322 19.99 -1.79 11.93
C GLN A 322 21.11 -1.90 12.96
N LYS A 323 22.33 -2.28 12.54
CA LYS A 323 23.50 -2.32 13.42
C LYS A 323 23.82 -0.94 14.00
N GLU A 324 23.79 0.10 13.17
CA GLU A 324 24.02 1.48 13.61
C GLU A 324 22.94 1.93 14.62
N LYS A 325 21.67 1.60 14.37
CA LYS A 325 20.57 1.87 15.30
C LYS A 325 20.74 1.17 16.64
N GLU A 326 21.20 -0.09 16.65
CA GLU A 326 21.50 -0.83 17.88
C GLU A 326 22.67 -0.23 18.64
N ALA A 327 23.74 0.16 17.94
CA ALA A 327 24.88 0.85 18.54
C ALA A 327 24.49 2.21 19.15
N LEU A 328 23.66 3.00 18.45
CA LEU A 328 23.15 4.27 19.00
C LEU A 328 22.24 4.04 20.21
N ARG A 329 21.45 2.96 20.22
CA ARG A 329 20.62 2.58 21.38
C ARG A 329 21.48 2.21 22.58
N SER A 330 22.53 1.42 22.39
CA SER A 330 23.43 1.04 23.49
C SER A 330 24.19 2.26 24.03
N GLN A 331 24.66 3.15 23.16
CA GLN A 331 25.29 4.41 23.56
C GLN A 331 24.32 5.31 24.35
N LYS A 332 23.07 5.44 23.89
CA LYS A 332 22.04 6.17 24.62
C LYS A 332 21.80 5.58 26.01
N ALA A 333 21.71 4.26 26.12
CA ALA A 333 21.52 3.58 27.40
C ALA A 333 22.70 3.82 28.36
N GLN A 334 23.93 3.76 27.86
CA GLN A 334 25.14 4.07 28.64
C GLN A 334 25.13 5.52 29.14
N LEU A 335 24.81 6.49 28.27
CA LEU A 335 24.71 7.90 28.66
C LEU A 335 23.60 8.14 29.67
N SER A 336 22.43 7.51 29.52
CA SER A 336 21.34 7.56 30.50
C SER A 336 21.79 7.01 31.85
N GLN A 337 22.51 5.88 31.87
CA GLN A 337 23.05 5.32 33.11
C GLN A 337 24.09 6.24 33.76
N GLN A 338 24.97 6.87 32.98
CA GLN A 338 25.91 7.86 33.50
C GLN A 338 25.20 9.07 34.11
N LEU A 339 24.15 9.56 33.45
CA LEU A 339 23.36 10.69 33.93
C LEU A 339 22.60 10.34 35.22
N GLU A 340 22.06 9.13 35.33
CA GLU A 340 21.46 8.64 36.58
C GLU A 340 22.49 8.58 37.71
N ARG A 341 23.70 8.06 37.45
CA ARG A 341 24.79 8.03 38.44
C ARG A 341 25.14 9.45 38.90
N GLN A 342 25.36 10.37 37.98
CA GLN A 342 25.62 11.78 38.30
C GLN A 342 24.48 12.39 39.12
N HIS A 343 23.23 12.10 38.78
CA HIS A 343 22.09 12.61 39.55
C HIS A 343 22.00 11.99 40.96
N THR A 344 22.36 10.72 41.14
CA THR A 344 22.46 10.11 42.48
C THR A 344 23.61 10.70 43.31
N GLU A 345 24.76 10.97 42.69
CA GLU A 345 25.89 11.65 43.32
C GLU A 345 25.53 13.09 43.68
N GLU A 346 24.87 13.82 42.78
CA GLU A 346 24.37 15.18 43.03
C GLU A 346 23.42 15.19 44.23
N LYS A 347 22.45 14.27 44.29
CA LYS A 347 21.55 14.13 45.45
C LYS A 347 22.31 13.81 46.74
N ARG A 348 23.32 12.95 46.67
CA ARG A 348 24.17 12.61 47.83
C ARG A 348 24.94 13.83 48.32
N LEU A 349 25.59 14.56 47.42
CA LEU A 349 26.33 15.79 47.73
C LEU A 349 25.40 16.88 48.27
N GLN A 350 24.20 17.05 47.71
CA GLN A 350 23.19 17.97 48.25
C GLN A 350 22.78 17.59 49.68
N HIS A 351 22.63 16.29 49.97
CA HIS A 351 22.33 15.81 51.31
C HIS A 351 23.49 16.02 52.30
N GLU A 352 24.72 15.76 51.88
CA GLU A 352 25.94 16.04 52.66
C GLU A 352 26.09 17.55 52.92
N LEU A 353 25.88 18.40 51.91
CA LEU A 353 25.88 19.86 52.06
C LEU A 353 24.79 20.33 53.03
N ALA A 354 23.58 19.77 52.96
CA ALA A 354 22.50 20.12 53.87
C ALA A 354 22.81 19.70 55.32
N LYS A 355 23.48 18.56 55.52
CA LYS A 355 24.01 18.15 56.83
C LYS A 355 25.05 19.15 57.32
N GLU A 356 26.08 19.44 56.52
CA GLU A 356 27.12 20.42 56.85
C GLU A 356 26.55 21.81 57.15
N GLN A 357 25.55 22.27 56.40
CA GLN A 357 24.86 23.54 56.68
C GLN A 357 24.11 23.51 58.02
N LYS A 358 23.46 22.40 58.37
CA LYS A 358 22.84 22.24 59.70
C LYS A 358 23.89 22.24 60.81
N MET A 359 25.02 21.57 60.60
CA MET A 359 26.14 21.58 61.55
C MET A 359 26.73 22.99 61.70
N ARG A 360 26.95 23.71 60.59
CA ARG A 360 27.39 25.11 60.64
C ARG A 360 26.38 26.00 61.32
N ALA A 361 25.08 25.80 61.11
CA ALA A 361 24.05 26.56 61.78
C ALA A 361 24.06 26.32 63.29
N SER A 362 24.20 25.06 63.74
CA SER A 362 24.30 24.74 65.17
C SER A 362 25.59 25.26 65.80
N LEU A 363 26.71 25.19 65.09
CA LEU A 363 27.98 25.81 65.49
C LEU A 363 27.88 27.34 65.53
N ALA A 364 27.21 27.98 64.57
CA ALA A 364 26.98 29.42 64.58
C ALA A 364 26.09 29.81 65.77
N THR A 365 25.03 29.06 66.07
CA THR A 365 24.19 29.33 67.25
C THR A 365 24.98 29.18 68.54
N THR A 366 25.78 28.13 68.68
CA THR A 366 26.62 27.93 69.88
C THR A 366 27.66 29.03 70.01
N LEU A 367 28.33 29.42 68.91
CA LEU A 367 29.22 30.58 68.87
C LEU A 367 28.49 31.85 69.31
N THR A 368 27.32 32.18 68.75
CA THR A 368 26.55 33.36 69.18
C THR A 368 26.13 33.30 70.64
N HIS A 369 25.79 32.12 71.16
CA HIS A 369 25.48 31.90 72.57
C HIS A 369 26.71 32.08 73.47
N THR A 370 27.89 31.59 73.06
CA THR A 370 29.14 31.85 73.80
C THR A 370 29.57 33.31 73.72
N THR A 371 29.40 33.98 72.58
CA THR A 371 29.74 35.40 72.44
C THR A 371 28.81 36.28 73.27
N SER A 372 27.51 35.97 73.32
CA SER A 372 26.57 36.68 74.20
C SER A 372 26.80 36.38 75.67
N PHE A 373 27.16 35.14 76.01
CA PHE A 373 27.58 34.77 77.37
C PHE A 373 28.85 35.51 77.80
N LEU A 374 29.87 35.58 76.93
CA LEU A 374 31.09 36.37 77.15
C LEU A 374 30.82 37.87 77.24
N GLN A 375 29.92 38.41 76.40
CA GLN A 375 29.48 39.81 76.51
C GLN A 375 28.77 40.08 77.83
N ASN A 376 27.88 39.19 78.27
CA ASN A 376 27.22 39.30 79.58
C ASN A 376 28.24 39.28 80.73
N ILE A 377 29.26 38.42 80.66
CA ILE A 377 30.34 38.37 81.67
C ILE A 377 31.16 39.66 81.66
N LEU A 378 31.53 40.17 80.49
CA LEU A 378 32.26 41.44 80.35
C LEU A 378 31.44 42.64 80.87
N GLN A 379 30.11 42.58 80.77
CA GLN A 379 29.20 43.60 81.28
C GLN A 379 28.98 43.52 82.80
N HIS A 380 29.23 42.34 83.41
CA HIS A 380 29.22 42.12 84.86
C HIS A 380 30.59 42.33 85.54
N LEU A 381 31.67 42.52 84.77
CA LEU A 381 33.00 42.90 85.26
C LEU A 381 33.16 44.43 85.30
N GLN A 382 32.35 45.10 86.13
CA GLN A 382 32.67 46.44 86.61
C GLN A 382 33.28 46.31 88.02
N PRO A 383 34.51 46.82 88.26
CA PRO A 383 35.08 46.81 89.59
C PRO A 383 34.47 47.96 90.40
N GLU A 384 33.60 47.64 91.35
CA GLU A 384 33.40 48.48 92.52
C GLU A 384 34.31 47.92 93.61
N GLU A 385 35.13 48.81 94.16
CA GLU A 385 36.24 48.52 95.06
C GLU A 385 35.78 48.04 96.43
N GLU A 386 36.76 47.49 97.14
CA GLU A 386 36.85 47.29 98.59
C GLU A 386 36.53 45.88 99.14
N ASP A 387 37.55 45.43 99.87
CA ASP A 387 37.63 44.41 100.91
C ASP A 387 38.27 43.04 100.57
N GLY A 388 39.24 42.68 101.40
CA GLY A 388 40.31 41.70 101.16
C GLY A 388 39.92 40.22 101.11
N ASN A 389 38.73 39.88 100.61
CA ASN A 389 38.27 38.51 100.33
C ASN A 389 37.80 38.31 98.87
N TYR A 390 38.03 39.29 98.01
CA TYR A 390 37.69 39.19 96.58
C TYR A 390 38.51 38.15 95.82
N GLU A 391 39.74 37.82 96.22
CA GLU A 391 40.62 36.92 95.45
C GLU A 391 40.07 35.47 95.34
N ILE A 392 39.53 34.91 96.44
CA ILE A 392 39.06 33.51 96.48
C ILE A 392 37.65 33.37 95.86
N VAL A 393 36.77 34.35 96.09
CA VAL A 393 35.42 34.36 95.51
C VAL A 393 35.48 34.66 94.01
N PHE A 394 36.37 35.57 93.58
CA PHE A 394 36.65 35.81 92.17
C PHE A 394 37.27 34.60 91.49
N GLN A 395 38.23 33.91 92.14
CA GLN A 395 38.78 32.66 91.59
C GLN A 395 37.73 31.55 91.50
N LEU A 396 36.84 31.39 92.48
CA LEU A 396 35.74 30.43 92.42
C LEU A 396 34.70 30.80 91.35
N HIS A 397 34.36 32.07 91.22
CA HIS A 397 33.42 32.57 90.21
C HIS A 397 34.00 32.43 88.79
N CYS A 398 35.27 32.79 88.58
CA CYS A 398 35.98 32.54 87.33
C CYS A 398 36.08 31.04 87.01
N LYS A 399 36.29 30.18 88.02
CA LYS A 399 36.35 28.72 87.82
C LYS A 399 34.98 28.13 87.44
N GLU A 400 33.90 28.66 87.99
CA GLU A 400 32.53 28.28 87.64
C GLU A 400 32.12 28.79 86.25
N ILE A 401 32.46 30.04 85.92
CA ILE A 401 32.27 30.61 84.58
C ILE A 401 33.07 29.83 83.54
N LEU A 402 34.34 29.52 83.82
CA LEU A 402 35.17 28.70 82.94
C LEU A 402 34.59 27.29 82.79
N ARG A 403 34.05 26.69 83.87
CA ARG A 403 33.36 25.38 83.77
C ARG A 403 32.13 25.43 82.89
N GLN A 404 31.29 26.46 83.03
CA GLN A 404 30.09 26.61 82.20
C GLN A 404 30.43 26.90 80.73
N LEU A 405 31.49 27.69 80.48
CA LEU A 405 31.99 27.96 79.14
C LEU A 405 32.60 26.70 78.50
N LEU A 406 33.34 25.90 79.28
CA LEU A 406 33.90 24.62 78.84
C LEU A 406 32.79 23.59 78.59
N ALA A 407 31.71 23.58 79.38
CA ALA A 407 30.54 22.74 79.15
C ALA A 407 29.82 23.11 77.83
N MET A 408 29.62 24.41 77.55
CA MET A 408 29.02 24.87 76.28
C MET A 408 29.90 24.61 75.06
N LEU A 409 31.22 24.73 75.19
CA LEU A 409 32.14 24.40 74.10
C LEU A 409 32.26 22.88 73.91
N SER A 410 32.20 22.09 75.00
CA SER A 410 32.27 20.63 74.93
C SER A 410 31.05 20.02 74.24
N SER A 411 29.85 20.59 74.41
CA SER A 411 28.65 20.15 73.69
C SER A 411 28.70 20.50 72.19
N ALA A 412 29.45 21.54 71.80
CA ALA A 412 29.70 21.89 70.41
C ALA A 412 30.76 20.98 69.75
N VAL A 413 31.77 20.53 70.49
CA VAL A 413 32.82 19.60 70.00
C VAL A 413 32.27 18.21 69.73
N VAL A 414 31.30 17.72 70.52
CA VAL A 414 30.64 16.41 70.30
C VAL A 414 29.81 16.37 69.02
N LEU A 415 29.42 17.53 68.49
CA LEU A 415 28.72 17.64 67.21
C LEU A 415 29.69 17.58 66.00
N SER A 416 31.01 17.67 66.19
CA SER A 416 31.98 17.63 65.10
C SER A 416 32.49 16.19 64.88
N PRO A 417 32.24 15.52 63.74
CA PRO A 417 32.92 14.27 63.41
C PRO A 417 34.36 14.55 62.95
N PRO A 418 35.29 13.58 63.07
CA PRO A 418 36.62 13.74 62.50
C PRO A 418 36.53 13.87 60.98
N MET A 419 37.28 14.80 60.40
CA MET A 419 37.47 14.91 58.95
C MET A 419 38.01 13.59 58.40
N ILE A 420 37.14 12.76 57.85
CA ILE A 420 37.53 11.59 57.06
C ILE A 420 37.74 12.08 55.64
N VAL A 421 39.02 12.21 55.28
CA VAL A 421 39.49 12.36 53.90
C VAL A 421 39.03 11.14 53.10
N GLY A 422 38.04 11.33 52.23
CA GLY A 422 37.61 10.31 51.28
C GLY A 422 38.67 10.10 50.17
N PRO A 423 38.94 8.86 49.72
CA PRO A 423 39.91 8.63 48.66
C PRO A 423 39.38 9.12 47.30
N GLN A 424 40.23 9.82 46.55
CA GLN A 424 40.03 10.08 45.12
C GLN A 424 39.96 8.75 44.37
N HIS A 425 38.80 8.42 43.80
CA HIS A 425 38.73 7.41 42.73
C HIS A 425 38.61 8.13 41.38
N HIS A 426 39.76 8.29 40.74
CA HIS A 426 39.83 8.34 39.29
C HIS A 426 39.36 7.00 38.73
N SER A 427 38.32 7.02 37.91
CA SER A 427 38.06 5.95 36.95
C SER A 427 37.59 6.58 35.63
N HIS A 428 38.57 6.90 34.80
CA HIS A 428 38.41 6.89 33.34
C HIS A 428 38.03 5.47 32.90
N PRO A 429 37.15 5.33 31.90
CA PRO A 429 37.27 4.23 30.96
C PRO A 429 37.60 4.78 29.58
N ASP A 430 38.78 4.38 29.09
CA ASP A 430 39.14 4.36 27.69
C ASP A 430 38.47 3.16 26.99
N ARG A 431 38.02 3.41 25.75
CA ARG A 431 37.70 2.51 24.63
C ARG A 431 36.50 1.58 24.70
#